data_AF-A0A956J1K9-F1
#
_entry.id   AF-A0A956J1K9-F1
#
_cell.length_a   1.000
_cell.length_b   1.000
_cell.length_c   1.000
_cell.angle_alpha   90.00
_cell.angle_beta   90.00
_cell.angle_gamma   90.00
#
_symmetry.space_group_name_H-M   'P 1'
#
loop_
_entity.id
_entity.type
_entity.pdbx_description
1 polymer ?
#
loop_
_entity_poly.entity_id
_entity_poly.type
_entity_poly.pdbx_seq_one_letter_code
_entity_poly.pdbx_strand_id
1 'polypeptide(L)'
;YQARLTERGHGRADPRKFPATSPNLAPGMVSILFGLGGPCTSVGAGYAAPFEALLVALELLQGGHAEHMLVIVADHRGAAVDRLLECANAPPPAHGALAIRLSAQRQEGTTPSLLPLRADILARLSGNSGSSWPDPSQVGPGSPATAQPGWPTLSAWLKDQGLQGS
;
A
#
# COMPACT_ATOMS: atom_id res chain seq x y z
N TYR A 1 -6.55 11.39 -24.46
CA TYR A 1 -6.30 9.95 -24.74
C TYR A 1 -7.46 9.07 -24.27
N GLN A 2 -7.85 9.12 -22.99
CA GLN A 2 -8.99 8.36 -22.43
C GLN A 2 -10.32 8.57 -23.17
N ALA A 3 -10.67 9.81 -23.54
CA ALA A 3 -11.91 10.10 -24.29
C ALA A 3 -12.01 9.36 -25.65
N ARG A 4 -10.89 9.08 -26.32
CA ARG A 4 -10.86 8.32 -27.58
C ARG A 4 -11.07 6.81 -27.40
N LEU A 5 -10.83 6.26 -26.21
CA LEU A 5 -11.06 4.85 -25.91
C LEU A 5 -12.55 4.60 -25.64
N THR A 6 -13.22 5.53 -24.95
CA THR A 6 -14.64 5.43 -24.62
C THR A 6 -15.55 5.49 -25.86
N GLU A 7 -15.21 6.31 -26.87
CA GLU A 7 -15.98 6.43 -28.13
C GLU A 7 -15.86 5.21 -29.07
N ARG A 8 -14.81 4.39 -28.92
CA ARG A 8 -14.45 3.35 -29.91
C ARG A 8 -14.78 1.92 -29.48
N GLY A 9 -15.31 1.74 -28.26
CA GLY A 9 -15.71 0.45 -27.70
C GLY A 9 -14.54 -0.44 -27.24
N HIS A 10 -14.87 -1.51 -26.51
CA HIS A 10 -13.90 -2.43 -25.88
C HIS A 10 -12.96 -3.13 -26.88
N GLY A 11 -13.35 -3.27 -28.15
CA GLY A 11 -12.58 -3.95 -29.21
C GLY A 11 -11.37 -3.17 -29.75
N ARG A 12 -11.10 -1.95 -29.26
CA ARG A 12 -9.97 -1.10 -29.70
C ARG A 12 -8.98 -0.78 -28.57
N ALA A 13 -9.08 -1.48 -27.43
CA ALA A 13 -8.07 -1.38 -26.39
C ALA A 13 -6.70 -1.84 -26.93
N ASP A 14 -5.63 -1.09 -26.65
CA ASP A 14 -4.27 -1.49 -27.03
C ASP A 14 -3.88 -2.74 -26.25
N PRO A 15 -3.70 -3.91 -26.88
CA PRO A 15 -3.40 -5.16 -26.18
C PRO A 15 -2.14 -5.07 -25.33
N ARG A 16 -1.19 -4.21 -25.70
CA ARG A 16 0.06 -3.99 -24.95
C ARG A 16 -0.16 -3.33 -23.59
N LYS A 17 -1.33 -2.73 -23.38
CA LYS A 17 -1.71 -2.11 -22.09
C LYS A 17 -2.38 -3.10 -21.15
N PHE A 18 -2.87 -4.22 -21.67
CA PHE A 18 -3.57 -5.23 -20.85
C PHE A 18 -2.66 -5.86 -19.78
N PRO A 19 -1.39 -6.22 -20.06
CA PRO A 19 -0.49 -6.67 -18.99
C PRO A 19 -0.35 -5.63 -17.88
N ALA A 20 -0.38 -4.34 -18.24
CA ALA A 20 -0.24 -3.24 -17.30
C ALA A 20 -1.48 -3.00 -16.41
N THR A 21 -2.58 -3.72 -16.63
CA THR A 21 -3.77 -3.65 -15.77
C THR A 21 -3.78 -4.71 -14.66
N SER A 22 -2.79 -5.62 -14.64
CA SER A 22 -2.68 -6.60 -13.57
C SER A 22 -2.26 -5.90 -12.27
N PRO A 23 -2.94 -6.13 -11.13
CA PRO A 23 -2.51 -5.60 -9.83
C PRO A 23 -1.13 -6.16 -9.41
N ASN A 24 -0.78 -7.35 -9.90
CA ASN A 24 0.52 -7.98 -9.66
C ASN A 24 1.64 -7.42 -10.57
N LEU A 25 1.34 -6.53 -11.52
CA LEU A 25 2.36 -5.98 -12.42
C LEU A 25 3.46 -5.27 -11.65
N ALA A 26 3.10 -4.38 -10.72
CA ALA A 26 4.06 -3.55 -10.01
C ALA A 26 5.11 -4.39 -9.25
N PRO A 27 4.73 -5.31 -8.33
CA PRO A 27 5.72 -6.15 -7.66
C PRO A 27 6.44 -7.11 -8.63
N GLY A 28 5.77 -7.60 -9.68
CA GLY A 28 6.40 -8.46 -10.69
C GLY A 28 7.49 -7.75 -11.49
N MET A 29 7.26 -6.50 -11.93
CA MET A 29 8.27 -5.69 -12.62
C MET A 29 9.47 -5.39 -11.73
N VAL A 30 9.24 -5.11 -10.45
CA VAL A 30 10.31 -4.90 -9.47
C VAL A 30 11.14 -6.17 -9.30
N SER A 31 10.48 -7.33 -9.15
CA SER A 31 11.19 -8.60 -9.08
C SER A 31 12.05 -8.86 -10.32
N ILE A 32 11.52 -8.62 -11.52
CA ILE A 32 12.26 -8.79 -12.77
C ILE A 32 13.44 -7.80 -12.84
N LEU A 33 13.21 -6.51 -12.57
CA LEU A 33 14.22 -5.47 -12.69
C LEU A 33 15.41 -5.67 -11.75
N PHE A 34 15.15 -6.15 -10.54
CA PHE A 34 16.17 -6.34 -9.50
C PHE A 34 16.62 -7.80 -9.32
N GLY A 35 16.15 -8.73 -10.17
CA GLY A 35 16.50 -10.14 -10.08
C GLY A 35 16.05 -10.83 -8.78
N LEU A 36 14.91 -10.42 -8.22
CA LEU A 36 14.40 -10.95 -6.96
C LEU A 36 13.66 -12.29 -7.20
N GLY A 37 14.16 -13.37 -6.60
CA GLY A 37 13.57 -14.72 -6.72
C GLY A 37 12.68 -15.16 -5.55
N GLY A 38 12.48 -14.30 -4.56
CA GLY A 38 11.65 -14.60 -3.38
C GLY A 38 10.14 -14.47 -3.63
N PRO A 39 9.31 -14.61 -2.57
CA PRO A 39 7.87 -14.41 -2.65
C PRO A 39 7.52 -13.04 -3.26
N CYS A 40 6.56 -13.03 -4.19
CA CYS A 40 6.08 -11.84 -4.88
C CYS A 40 4.56 -11.83 -4.87
N THR A 41 3.96 -10.85 -4.22
CA THR A 41 2.50 -10.76 -4.03
C THR A 41 2.03 -9.31 -4.08
N SER A 42 0.77 -9.11 -4.43
CA SER A 42 0.07 -7.82 -4.27
C SER A 42 -1.11 -7.99 -3.33
N VAL A 43 -1.41 -6.92 -2.59
CA VAL A 43 -2.59 -6.85 -1.72
C VAL A 43 -3.48 -5.71 -2.17
N GLY A 44 -4.78 -5.88 -2.02
CA GLY A 44 -5.79 -4.86 -2.31
C GLY A 44 -6.76 -4.75 -1.15
N ALA A 45 -6.67 -3.64 -0.39
CA ALA A 45 -7.53 -3.36 0.76
C ALA A 45 -7.89 -1.86 0.87
N GLY A 46 -7.98 -1.16 -0.27
CA GLY A 46 -8.21 0.28 -0.32
C GLY A 46 -7.15 1.04 0.49
N TYR A 47 -7.56 2.00 1.32
CA TYR A 47 -6.64 2.79 2.15
C TYR A 47 -5.88 1.96 3.21
N ALA A 48 -6.33 0.75 3.53
CA ALA A 48 -5.66 -0.17 4.45
C ALA A 48 -4.58 -1.03 3.77
N ALA A 49 -4.52 -1.05 2.43
CA ALA A 49 -3.56 -1.84 1.66
C ALA A 49 -2.09 -1.69 2.10
N PRO A 50 -1.59 -0.48 2.48
CA PRO A 50 -0.21 -0.34 2.97
C PRO A 50 0.10 -1.19 4.21
N PHE A 51 -0.85 -1.27 5.15
CA PHE A 51 -0.68 -2.00 6.40
C PHE A 51 -0.86 -3.50 6.21
N GLU A 52 -1.82 -3.91 5.37
CA GLU A 52 -1.97 -5.30 4.96
C GLU A 52 -0.70 -5.81 4.25
N ALA A 53 -0.09 -4.98 3.40
CA ALA A 53 1.16 -5.34 2.74
C ALA A 53 2.30 -5.57 3.74
N LEU A 54 2.36 -4.76 4.80
CA LEU A 54 3.30 -4.96 5.90
C LEU A 54 3.01 -6.26 6.65
N LEU A 55 1.75 -6.55 7.00
CA LEU A 55 1.40 -7.78 7.69
C LEU A 55 1.82 -9.01 6.90
N VAL A 56 1.52 -9.05 5.59
CA VAL A 56 1.94 -10.16 4.72
C VAL A 56 3.47 -10.28 4.66
N ALA A 57 4.19 -9.17 4.56
CA ALA A 57 5.64 -9.19 4.56
C ALA A 57 6.23 -9.69 5.90
N LEU A 58 5.64 -9.28 7.03
CA LEU A 58 6.05 -9.75 8.35
C LEU A 58 5.78 -11.26 8.51
N GLU A 59 4.65 -11.76 8.05
CA GLU A 59 4.32 -13.19 8.07
C GLU A 59 5.32 -14.01 7.24
N LEU A 60 5.70 -13.52 6.06
CA LEU A 60 6.70 -14.18 5.21
C LEU A 60 8.11 -14.20 5.83
N LEU A 61 8.51 -13.11 6.49
CA LEU A 61 9.77 -13.06 7.24
C LEU A 61 9.74 -14.01 8.44
N GLN A 62 8.63 -14.05 9.20
CA GLN A 62 8.48 -14.94 10.36
C GLN A 62 8.47 -16.42 9.97
N GLY A 63 7.81 -16.75 8.86
CA GLY A 63 7.78 -18.10 8.32
C GLY A 63 9.13 -18.56 7.73
N GLY A 64 10.13 -17.68 7.67
CA GLY A 64 11.43 -17.98 7.06
C GLY A 64 11.38 -18.12 5.54
N HIS A 65 10.33 -17.60 4.90
CA HIS A 65 10.17 -17.63 3.44
C HIS A 65 11.04 -16.58 2.73
N ALA A 66 11.57 -15.60 3.48
CA ALA A 66 12.53 -14.61 3.01
C ALA A 66 13.36 -14.06 4.18
N GLU A 67 14.57 -13.56 3.88
CA GLU A 67 15.41 -12.81 4.84
C GLU A 67 15.16 -11.31 4.75
N HIS A 68 14.75 -10.85 3.57
CA HIS A 68 14.39 -9.47 3.27
C HIS A 68 13.08 -9.42 2.50
N MET A 69 12.23 -8.43 2.82
CA MET A 69 11.03 -8.15 2.06
C MET A 69 11.03 -6.69 1.63
N LEU A 70 10.72 -6.44 0.36
CA LEU A 70 10.50 -5.10 -0.17
C LEU A 70 8.98 -4.86 -0.26
N VAL A 71 8.47 -3.96 0.56
CA VAL A 71 7.07 -3.55 0.54
C VAL A 71 6.96 -2.27 -0.26
N ILE A 72 6.17 -2.30 -1.33
CA ILE A 72 5.93 -1.16 -2.20
C ILE A 72 4.45 -0.85 -2.18
N VAL A 73 4.14 0.42 -1.92
CA VAL A 73 2.79 0.94 -2.01
C VAL A 73 2.82 2.08 -3.02
N ALA A 74 1.92 2.06 -3.99
CA ALA A 74 1.83 3.09 -5.00
C ALA A 74 0.36 3.41 -5.27
N ASP A 75 0.04 4.70 -5.27
CA ASP A 75 -1.29 5.21 -5.56
C ASP A 75 -1.18 6.19 -6.73
N HIS A 76 -1.93 5.91 -7.79
CA HIS A 76 -2.05 6.79 -8.94
C HIS A 76 -3.39 7.54 -8.90
N ARG A 77 -3.31 8.85 -8.73
CA ARG A 77 -4.46 9.75 -8.90
C ARG A 77 -4.65 10.15 -10.36
N GLY A 78 -5.77 9.77 -10.95
CA GLY A 78 -6.20 10.20 -12.28
C GLY A 78 -7.72 10.26 -12.40
N ALA A 79 -8.23 10.83 -13.49
CA ALA A 79 -9.65 11.19 -13.63
C ALA A 79 -10.66 10.06 -13.35
N ALA A 80 -10.32 8.80 -13.66
CA ALA A 80 -11.19 7.67 -13.35
C ALA A 80 -11.27 7.38 -11.84
N VAL A 81 -10.14 7.51 -11.13
CA VAL A 81 -10.06 7.35 -9.68
C VAL A 81 -10.78 8.51 -8.99
N ASP A 82 -10.54 9.75 -9.44
CA ASP A 82 -11.22 10.93 -8.89
C ASP A 82 -12.75 10.78 -8.98
N ARG A 83 -13.26 10.43 -10.18
CA ARG A 83 -14.70 10.23 -10.39
C ARG A 83 -15.28 9.09 -9.55
N LEU A 84 -14.56 7.98 -9.42
CA LEU A 84 -14.99 6.84 -8.59
C LEU A 84 -15.15 7.25 -7.13
N LEU A 85 -14.18 7.99 -6.60
CA LEU A 85 -14.16 8.40 -5.20
C LEU A 85 -15.16 9.52 -4.90
N GLU A 86 -15.38 10.44 -5.86
CA GLU A 86 -16.49 11.39 -5.81
C GLU A 86 -17.84 10.67 -5.70
N CYS A 87 -18.08 9.66 -6.54
CA CYS A 87 -19.31 8.86 -6.46
C CYS A 87 -19.43 8.07 -5.14
N ALA A 88 -18.30 7.65 -4.56
CA ALA A 88 -18.26 6.93 -3.30
C ALA A 88 -18.28 7.85 -2.06
N ASN A 89 -18.29 9.18 -2.24
CA ASN A 89 -18.09 10.17 -1.18
C ASN A 89 -16.86 9.85 -0.32
N ALA A 90 -15.76 9.47 -0.97
CA ALA A 90 -14.51 9.08 -0.34
C ALA A 90 -13.39 10.10 -0.66
N PRO A 91 -12.44 10.33 0.25
CA PRO A 91 -11.35 11.28 0.03
C PRO A 91 -10.39 10.77 -1.07
N PRO A 92 -9.83 11.62 -1.93
CA PRO A 92 -8.84 11.16 -2.90
C PRO A 92 -7.60 10.59 -2.21
N PRO A 93 -7.01 9.48 -2.71
CA PRO A 93 -5.74 8.99 -2.20
C PRO A 93 -4.62 9.97 -2.54
N ALA A 94 -3.53 9.86 -1.79
CA ALA A 94 -2.29 10.53 -2.17
C ALA A 94 -1.81 10.03 -3.54
N HIS A 95 -1.16 10.90 -4.31
CA HIS A 95 -0.47 10.50 -5.54
C HIS A 95 1.01 10.28 -5.23
N GLY A 96 1.54 9.09 -5.51
CA GLY A 96 2.95 8.78 -5.28
C GLY A 96 3.18 7.33 -4.91
N ALA A 97 4.36 7.06 -4.37
CA ALA A 97 4.74 5.74 -3.91
C ALA A 97 5.64 5.80 -2.68
N LEU A 98 5.62 4.72 -1.90
CA LEU A 98 6.47 4.45 -0.75
C LEU A 98 7.07 3.06 -0.91
N ALA A 99 8.38 2.93 -0.68
CA ALA A 99 9.07 1.65 -0.63
C ALA A 99 9.71 1.47 0.75
N ILE A 100 9.57 0.29 1.33
CA ILE A 100 10.09 -0.06 2.65
C ILE A 100 10.83 -1.39 2.52
N ARG A 101 12.09 -1.42 2.95
CA ARG A 101 12.83 -2.67 3.09
C ARG A 101 12.71 -3.17 4.53
N LEU A 102 12.19 -4.38 4.68
CA LEU A 102 12.17 -5.12 5.93
C LEU A 102 13.29 -6.17 5.91
N SER A 103 13.92 -6.39 7.05
CA SER A 103 14.97 -7.39 7.21
C SER A 103 14.74 -8.17 8.50
N ALA A 104 14.82 -9.50 8.43
CA ALA A 104 14.83 -10.32 9.63
C ALA A 104 16.17 -10.17 10.35
N GLN A 105 16.19 -9.45 11.47
CA GLN A 105 17.35 -9.47 12.38
C GLN A 105 17.13 -10.53 13.44
N ARG A 106 17.92 -11.61 13.39
CA ARG A 106 17.97 -12.60 14.47
C ARG A 106 18.94 -12.10 15.53
N GLN A 107 18.43 -11.62 16.66
CA GLN A 107 19.28 -11.43 17.84
C GLN A 107 19.53 -12.79 18.48
N GLU A 108 20.81 -13.15 18.65
CA GLU A 108 21.19 -14.34 19.40
C GLU A 108 20.71 -14.22 20.86
N GLY A 109 20.01 -15.25 21.34
CA GLY A 109 19.50 -15.31 22.72
C GLY A 109 18.09 -14.75 22.94
N THR A 110 17.45 -14.15 21.93
CA THR A 110 16.07 -13.65 22.03
C THR A 110 15.23 -14.20 20.89
N THR A 111 14.07 -14.80 21.18
CA THR A 111 13.11 -15.15 20.12
C THR A 111 12.60 -13.84 19.49
N PRO A 112 12.85 -13.56 18.20
CA PRO A 112 12.35 -12.34 17.57
C PRO A 112 10.82 -12.38 17.58
N SER A 113 10.20 -11.43 18.28
CA SER A 113 8.74 -11.32 18.35
C SER A 113 8.28 -10.09 17.59
N LEU A 114 7.57 -10.30 16.49
CA LEU A 114 6.85 -9.22 15.79
C LEU A 114 5.45 -9.02 16.37
N LEU A 115 5.09 -9.70 17.47
CA LEU A 115 3.77 -9.57 18.10
C LEU A 115 3.43 -8.12 18.49
N PRO A 116 4.35 -7.31 19.06
CA PRO A 116 4.04 -5.92 19.37
C PRO A 116 3.73 -5.10 18.11
N LEU A 117 4.53 -5.28 17.05
CA LEU A 117 4.36 -4.60 15.77
C LEU A 117 3.05 -5.01 15.08
N ARG A 118 2.78 -6.32 15.05
CA ARG A 118 1.54 -6.89 14.50
C ARG A 118 0.32 -6.41 15.27
N ALA A 119 0.38 -6.38 16.61
CA ALA A 119 -0.71 -5.88 17.44
C ALA A 119 -0.99 -4.39 17.20
N ASP A 120 0.04 -3.56 17.05
CA ASP A 120 -0.14 -2.13 16.71
C ASP A 120 -0.77 -1.96 15.32
N ILE A 121 -0.29 -2.70 14.32
CA ILE A 121 -0.89 -2.66 12.98
C ILE A 121 -2.35 -3.12 13.01
N LEU A 122 -2.68 -4.21 13.71
CA LEU A 122 -4.05 -4.70 13.84
C LEU A 122 -4.95 -3.73 14.61
N ALA A 123 -4.47 -3.12 15.70
CA ALA A 123 -5.21 -2.11 16.45
C ALA A 123 -5.52 -0.88 15.59
N ARG A 124 -4.62 -0.52 14.68
CA ARG A 124 -4.84 0.53 13.69
C ARG A 124 -5.87 0.13 12.66
N LEU A 125 -5.75 -1.07 12.08
CA LEU A 125 -6.73 -1.60 11.12
C LEU A 125 -8.15 -1.71 11.72
N SER A 126 -8.26 -2.02 13.01
CA SER A 126 -9.54 -2.11 13.70
C SER A 126 -10.10 -0.77 14.20
N GLY A 127 -9.40 0.35 13.97
CA GLY A 127 -9.81 1.67 14.46
C GLY A 127 -9.64 1.90 15.98
N ASN A 128 -8.95 1.02 16.69
CA ASN A 128 -8.75 1.09 18.15
C ASN A 128 -7.45 1.78 18.57
N SER A 129 -6.59 2.19 17.63
CA SER A 129 -5.45 3.05 17.92
C SER A 129 -5.94 4.48 18.19
N GLY A 130 -5.48 5.12 19.26
CA GLY A 130 -5.85 6.52 19.61
C GLY A 130 -5.55 7.59 18.54
N SER A 131 -4.96 7.22 17.40
CA SER A 131 -5.05 7.96 16.13
C SER A 131 -6.19 7.34 15.29
N SER A 132 -7.39 7.91 15.36
CA SER A 132 -8.51 7.48 14.52
C SER A 132 -8.14 7.68 13.04
N TRP A 133 -8.44 6.70 12.19
CA TRP A 133 -8.60 6.98 10.78
C TRP A 133 -9.55 8.17 10.63
N PRO A 134 -9.27 9.16 9.77
CA PRO A 134 -10.32 10.08 9.40
C PRO A 134 -11.43 9.23 8.79
N ASP A 135 -12.56 9.17 9.50
CA ASP A 135 -13.79 8.64 8.95
C ASP A 135 -14.01 9.37 7.61
N PRO A 136 -14.01 8.66 6.46
CA PRO A 136 -14.13 9.32 5.17
C PRO A 136 -15.44 10.10 5.04
N SER A 137 -16.46 9.80 5.85
CA SER A 137 -17.69 10.59 5.94
C SER A 137 -17.53 11.92 6.71
N GLN A 138 -16.44 12.09 7.46
CA GLN A 138 -16.11 13.30 8.22
C GLN A 138 -15.10 14.22 7.49
N VAL A 139 -14.55 13.79 6.35
CA VAL A 139 -13.65 14.61 5.52
C VAL A 139 -14.47 15.37 4.49
N GLY A 140 -15.07 16.49 4.91
CA GLY A 140 -15.74 17.42 3.98
C GLY A 140 -14.76 18.12 3.03
N PRO A 141 -15.21 18.56 1.84
CA PRO A 141 -14.40 19.36 0.93
C PRO A 141 -14.07 20.71 1.58
N GLY A 142 -12.85 20.86 2.10
CA GLY A 142 -12.35 22.13 2.66
C GLY A 142 -11.74 22.06 4.07
N SER A 143 -11.61 20.89 4.69
CA SER A 143 -10.94 20.79 6.01
C SER A 143 -9.41 20.89 5.88
N PRO A 144 -8.73 21.78 6.63
CA PRO A 144 -7.28 21.95 6.53
C PRO A 144 -6.56 20.83 7.30
N ALA A 145 -5.85 19.98 6.56
CA ALA A 145 -4.74 19.13 7.00
C ALA A 145 -4.92 18.26 8.26
N THR A 146 -5.40 17.02 8.11
CA THR A 146 -5.15 15.92 9.07
C THR A 146 -5.13 14.56 8.34
N ALA A 147 -3.94 14.09 7.97
CA ALA A 147 -3.61 12.78 7.36
C ALA A 147 -4.31 12.41 6.03
N GLN A 148 -3.56 12.42 4.92
CA GLN A 148 -4.00 11.77 3.68
C GLN A 148 -4.02 10.25 3.89
N PRO A 149 -5.14 9.56 3.59
CA PRO A 149 -5.24 8.12 3.80
C PRO A 149 -4.30 7.34 2.86
N GLY A 150 -3.95 6.11 3.23
CA GLY A 150 -3.05 5.25 2.45
C GLY A 150 -1.58 5.39 2.87
N TRP A 151 -0.66 5.41 1.91
CA TRP A 151 0.77 5.37 2.20
C TRP A 151 1.33 6.56 3.00
N PRO A 152 0.78 7.80 2.96
CA PRO A 152 1.29 8.88 3.80
C PRO A 152 1.05 8.61 5.29
N THR A 153 -0.09 8.01 5.65
CA THR A 153 -0.36 7.54 7.02
C THR A 153 0.68 6.52 7.45
N LEU A 154 1.02 5.58 6.57
CA LEU A 154 2.06 4.61 6.86
C LEU A 154 3.43 5.28 7.03
N SER A 155 3.79 6.22 6.15
CA SER A 155 5.05 6.96 6.24
C SER A 155 5.17 7.76 7.53
N ALA A 156 4.10 8.44 7.95
CA ALA A 156 4.05 9.17 9.22
C ALA A 156 4.24 8.21 10.41
N TRP A 157 3.52 7.08 10.41
CA TRP A 157 3.67 6.08 11.47
C TRP A 157 5.09 5.51 11.54
N LEU A 158 5.70 5.18 10.41
CA LEU A 158 7.09 4.70 10.39
C LEU A 158 8.06 5.72 11.01
N LYS A 159 7.86 7.02 10.70
CA LYS A 159 8.65 8.11 11.31
C LYS A 159 8.47 8.18 12.82
N ASP A 160 7.24 8.03 13.32
CA ASP A 160 6.95 8.02 14.76
C ASP A 160 7.61 6.83 15.47
N GLN A 161 7.77 5.70 14.78
CA GLN A 161 8.50 4.53 15.28
C GLN A 161 10.04 4.68 15.18
N GLY A 162 10.55 5.81 14.69
CA GLY A 162 11.99 5.99 14.42
C GLY A 162 12.51 5.14 13.26
N LEU A 163 11.61 4.54 12.46
CA LEU A 163 11.94 3.72 11.30
C LEU A 163 11.97 4.63 10.06
N GLN A 164 13.16 5.07 9.64
CA GLN A 164 13.28 5.83 8.40
C GLN A 164 13.30 4.90 7.19
N GLY A 165 12.46 5.19 6.19
CA GLY A 165 12.64 4.67 4.84
C GLY A 165 13.81 5.39 4.18
N SER A 166 14.79 4.61 3.71
CA SER A 166 15.92 5.08 2.89
C SER A 166 15.46 5.49 1.50
#